data_AF-A0A811K5Z7-F1
#
_entry.id   AF-A0A811K5Z7-F1
#
_cell.length_a   1.000
_cell.length_b   1.000
_cell.length_c   1.000
_cell.angle_alpha   90.00
_cell.angle_beta   90.00
_cell.angle_gamma   90.00
#
_symmetry.space_group_name_H-M   'P 1'
#
loop_
_entity.id
_entity.type
_entity.pdbx_description
1 polymer ?
#
loop_
_entity_poly.entity_id
_entity_poly.type
_entity_poly.pdbx_seq_one_letter_code
_entity_poly.pdbx_strand_id
1 'polypeptide(L)'
;MKLIVVVALLTVVVAGEGTQKEECEKGVALSIKALEPIVKDEKKRHETVELIRQHVKDACSKHNECDEPCYKNTFSCLDEQYNANTIVISGLKCCKGCPAMS
;
A
#
# COMPACT_ATOMS: atom_id res chain seq x y z
N MET A 1 1.28 -20.39 22.76
CA MET A 1 1.29 -19.07 23.44
C MET A 1 2.72 -18.56 23.54
N LYS A 2 3.19 -17.80 22.54
CA LYS A 2 4.34 -16.88 22.63
C LYS A 2 3.99 -15.71 21.73
N LEU A 3 3.41 -14.71 22.35
CA LEU A 3 2.70 -13.58 21.75
C LEU A 3 3.52 -12.35 22.12
N ILE A 4 4.69 -12.18 21.50
CA ILE A 4 5.54 -11.01 21.69
C ILE A 4 6.28 -10.77 20.37
N VAL A 5 6.41 -9.49 20.01
CA VAL A 5 7.22 -8.92 18.94
C VAL A 5 6.53 -8.91 17.56
N VAL A 6 5.69 -7.91 17.29
CA VAL A 6 5.87 -6.89 16.22
C VAL A 6 4.83 -5.77 16.45
N VAL A 7 4.91 -5.08 17.59
CA VAL A 7 4.17 -3.82 17.82
C VAL A 7 5.21 -2.77 18.19
N ALA A 8 6.09 -2.48 17.24
CA ALA A 8 7.15 -1.49 17.42
C ALA A 8 7.69 -1.08 16.05
N LEU A 9 6.93 -0.29 15.28
CA LEU A 9 7.43 0.46 14.12
C LEU A 9 6.34 1.41 13.56
N LEU A 10 5.76 2.25 14.42
CA LEU A 10 4.88 3.35 13.98
C LEU A 10 5.26 4.65 14.69
N THR A 11 6.55 4.99 14.61
CA THR A 11 7.03 6.35 14.83
C THR A 11 8.02 6.67 13.72
N VAL A 12 7.50 7.12 12.59
CA VAL A 12 8.28 7.94 11.66
C VAL A 12 7.51 9.25 11.51
N VAL A 13 7.68 10.10 12.52
CA VAL A 13 7.61 11.54 12.32
C VAL A 13 8.97 11.91 11.73
N VAL A 14 8.98 12.57 10.58
CA VAL A 14 9.93 13.61 10.14
C VAL A 14 9.83 13.68 8.61
N ALA A 15 9.49 14.87 8.13
CA ALA A 15 9.64 15.28 6.74
C ALA A 15 11.05 14.92 6.25
N GLY A 16 11.12 13.97 5.33
CA GLY A 16 12.27 13.70 4.49
C GLY A 16 11.81 13.88 3.05
N GLU A 17 12.67 14.47 2.22
CA GLU A 17 12.46 14.89 0.83
C GLU A 17 12.20 13.69 -0.11
N GLY A 18 11.09 12.98 0.09
CA GLY A 18 10.60 11.91 -0.79
C GLY A 18 9.34 12.36 -1.51
N THR A 19 9.26 12.14 -2.82
CA THR A 19 8.05 12.44 -3.59
C THR A 19 6.90 11.52 -3.15
N GLN A 20 5.65 11.98 -3.31
CA GLN A 20 4.47 11.12 -3.11
C GLN A 20 4.55 9.85 -3.98
N LYS A 21 5.16 9.95 -5.17
CA LYS A 21 5.47 8.81 -6.02
C LYS A 21 6.46 7.83 -5.40
N GLU A 22 7.58 8.30 -4.86
CA GLU A 22 8.59 7.44 -4.24
C GLU A 22 8.04 6.72 -3.00
N GLU A 23 7.29 7.42 -2.15
CA GLU A 23 6.64 6.82 -0.98
C GLU A 23 5.59 5.79 -1.37
N CYS A 24 4.82 6.07 -2.43
CA CYS A 24 3.92 5.08 -3.02
C CYS A 24 4.68 3.84 -3.52
N GLU A 25 5.77 4.03 -4.27
CA GLU A 25 6.55 2.92 -4.83
C GLU A 25 7.18 2.04 -3.73
N LYS A 26 7.70 2.65 -2.66
CA LYS A 26 8.16 1.93 -1.46
C LYS A 26 7.03 1.15 -0.81
N GLY A 27 5.86 1.77 -0.62
CA GLY A 27 4.67 1.12 -0.04
C GLY A 27 4.21 -0.09 -0.86
N VAL A 28 4.23 0.03 -2.20
CA VAL A 28 3.90 -1.08 -3.10
C VAL A 28 4.92 -2.20 -3.01
N ALA A 29 6.22 -1.89 -2.96
CA ALA A 29 7.27 -2.91 -2.81
C ALA A 29 7.14 -3.68 -1.48
N LEU A 30 6.78 -3.01 -0.39
CA LEU A 30 6.50 -3.66 0.90
C LEU A 30 5.24 -4.54 0.84
N SER A 31 4.20 -4.06 0.16
CA SER A 31 2.95 -4.81 -0.05
C SER A 31 3.19 -6.10 -0.84
N ILE A 32 4.02 -6.04 -1.89
CA ILE A 32 4.41 -7.23 -2.67
C ILE A 32 5.09 -8.25 -1.76
N LYS A 33 6.09 -7.85 -0.97
CA LYS A 33 6.80 -8.74 -0.03
C LYS A 33 5.87 -9.39 0.99
N ALA A 34 4.84 -8.66 1.45
CA ALA A 34 3.85 -9.20 2.38
C ALA A 34 2.91 -10.21 1.71
N LEU A 35 2.55 -9.97 0.44
CA LEU A 35 1.61 -10.79 -0.32
C LEU A 35 2.25 -12.03 -0.95
N GLU A 36 3.49 -11.98 -1.42
CA GLU A 36 4.21 -13.09 -2.06
C GLU A 36 4.03 -14.46 -1.35
N PRO A 37 4.23 -14.60 -0.03
CA PRO A 37 4.10 -15.88 0.65
C PRO A 37 2.65 -16.38 0.79
N ILE A 38 1.66 -15.50 0.61
CA ILE A 38 0.25 -15.75 0.91
C ILE A 38 -0.68 -15.53 -0.28
N VAL A 39 -0.17 -15.16 -1.46
CA VAL A 39 -1.00 -14.71 -2.60
C VAL A 39 -2.01 -15.76 -3.08
N LYS A 40 -1.69 -17.05 -2.89
CA LYS A 40 -2.58 -18.18 -3.21
C LYS A 40 -3.59 -18.51 -2.10
N ASP A 41 -3.37 -18.02 -0.88
CA ASP A 41 -4.29 -18.17 0.25
C ASP A 41 -5.30 -17.01 0.20
N GLU A 42 -6.50 -17.29 -0.31
CA GLU A 42 -7.55 -16.28 -0.52
C GLU A 42 -7.85 -15.46 0.73
N LYS A 43 -8.03 -16.14 1.87
CA LYS A 43 -8.37 -15.48 3.12
C LYS A 43 -7.26 -14.52 3.54
N LYS A 44 -6.01 -15.00 3.61
CA LYS A 44 -4.88 -14.17 4.03
C LYS A 44 -4.58 -13.05 3.03
N ARG A 45 -4.72 -13.32 1.73
CA ARG A 45 -4.59 -12.31 0.68
C ARG A 45 -5.62 -11.20 0.89
N HIS A 46 -6.90 -11.53 1.01
CA HIS A 46 -7.96 -10.54 1.22
C HIS A 46 -7.73 -9.74 2.50
N GLU A 47 -7.45 -10.42 3.64
CA GLU A 47 -7.14 -9.74 4.91
C GLU A 47 -5.96 -8.76 4.77
N THR A 48 -4.89 -9.16 4.08
CA THR A 48 -3.71 -8.30 3.89
C THR A 48 -3.99 -7.14 2.94
N VAL A 49 -4.72 -7.37 1.84
CA VAL A 49 -5.10 -6.31 0.90
C VAL A 49 -6.03 -5.29 1.57
N GLU A 50 -6.98 -5.72 2.40
CA GLU A 50 -7.84 -4.80 3.17
C GLU A 50 -7.05 -3.97 4.18
N LEU A 51 -6.08 -4.57 4.87
CA LEU A 51 -5.20 -3.83 5.79
C LEU A 51 -4.40 -2.75 5.04
N ILE A 52 -3.83 -3.09 3.88
CA ILE A 52 -3.11 -2.12 3.04
C ILE A 52 -4.09 -1.02 2.57
N ARG A 53 -5.30 -1.38 2.13
CA ARG A 53 -6.32 -0.43 1.71
C ARG A 53 -6.69 0.54 2.83
N GLN A 54 -6.83 0.05 4.05
CA GLN A 54 -7.11 0.91 5.21
C GLN A 54 -5.97 1.89 5.48
N HIS A 55 -4.71 1.44 5.41
CA HIS A 55 -3.56 2.35 5.56
C HIS A 55 -3.52 3.45 4.49
N VAL A 56 -3.82 3.11 3.23
CA VAL A 56 -3.90 4.10 2.13
C VAL A 56 -5.05 5.08 2.38
N LYS A 57 -6.20 4.58 2.86
CA LYS A 57 -7.37 5.41 3.20
C LYS A 57 -7.08 6.37 4.36
N ASP A 58 -6.41 5.90 5.41
CA ASP A 58 -6.03 6.75 6.55
C ASP A 58 -5.06 7.84 6.11
N ALA A 59 -4.07 7.49 5.27
CA ALA A 59 -3.12 8.44 4.71
C ALA A 59 -3.83 9.54 3.89
N CYS A 60 -4.70 9.15 2.94
CA CYS A 60 -5.38 10.15 2.11
C CYS A 60 -6.40 10.98 2.90
N SER A 61 -7.08 10.39 3.89
CA SER A 61 -8.09 11.09 4.70
C SER A 61 -7.46 12.17 5.57
N LYS A 62 -6.24 11.92 6.09
CA LYS A 62 -5.50 12.90 6.89
C LYS A 62 -5.19 14.19 6.12
N HIS A 63 -5.04 14.10 4.79
CA HIS A 63 -4.69 15.22 3.92
C HIS A 63 -5.87 15.70 3.06
N ASN A 64 -7.05 15.06 3.16
CA ASN A 64 -8.20 15.29 2.29
C ASN A 64 -7.89 15.10 0.79
N GLU A 65 -7.04 14.11 0.48
CA GLU A 65 -6.51 13.84 -0.87
C GLU A 65 -7.07 12.54 -1.47
N CYS A 66 -8.06 11.89 -0.84
CA CYS A 66 -8.56 10.59 -1.32
C CYS A 66 -9.11 10.62 -2.75
N ASP A 67 -9.53 11.79 -3.22
CA ASP A 67 -10.02 12.00 -4.58
C ASP A 67 -8.91 12.25 -5.61
N GLU A 68 -7.67 12.41 -5.17
CA GLU A 68 -6.53 12.65 -6.05
C GLU A 68 -6.20 11.43 -6.92
N PRO A 69 -5.71 11.65 -8.16
CA PRO A 69 -5.36 10.56 -9.08
C PRO A 69 -4.41 9.52 -8.50
N CYS A 70 -3.48 9.92 -7.62
CA CYS A 70 -2.55 9.02 -6.94
C CYS A 70 -3.27 7.96 -6.11
N TYR A 71 -4.19 8.39 -5.24
CA TYR A 71 -4.92 7.50 -4.34
C TYR A 71 -5.96 6.66 -5.09
N LYS A 72 -6.69 7.24 -6.05
CA LYS A 72 -7.62 6.50 -6.91
C LYS A 72 -6.95 5.35 -7.65
N ASN A 73 -5.77 5.59 -8.24
CA ASN A 73 -5.00 4.54 -8.90
C ASN A 73 -4.49 3.49 -7.92
N THR A 74 -4.05 3.90 -6.73
CA THR A 74 -3.60 2.98 -5.68
C THR A 74 -4.75 2.07 -5.23
N PHE A 75 -5.95 2.60 -4.99
CA PHE A 75 -7.13 1.79 -4.65
C PHE A 75 -7.51 0.82 -5.74
N SER A 76 -7.56 1.26 -7.00
CA SER A 76 -7.81 0.38 -8.14
C SER A 76 -6.80 -0.77 -8.23
N CYS A 77 -5.52 -0.50 -7.96
CA CYS A 77 -4.48 -1.51 -7.88
C CYS A 77 -4.75 -2.57 -6.81
N LEU A 78 -5.19 -2.14 -5.63
CA LEU A 78 -5.51 -3.04 -4.51
C LEU A 78 -6.75 -3.87 -4.82
N ASP A 79 -7.76 -3.30 -5.47
CA ASP A 79 -8.96 -4.04 -5.92
C ASP A 79 -8.61 -5.15 -6.92
N GLU A 80 -7.68 -4.87 -7.83
CA GLU A 80 -7.16 -5.91 -8.72
C GLU A 80 -6.40 -7.00 -7.97
N GLN A 81 -5.55 -6.61 -7.01
CA GLN A 81 -4.80 -7.59 -6.19
C GLN A 81 -5.69 -8.43 -5.31
N TYR A 82 -6.79 -7.87 -4.81
CA TYR A 82 -7.79 -8.57 -4.01
C TYR A 82 -8.29 -9.81 -4.76
N ASN A 83 -8.64 -9.63 -6.03
CA ASN A 83 -9.22 -10.66 -6.88
C ASN A 83 -8.18 -11.58 -7.55
N ALA A 84 -6.90 -11.20 -7.56
CA ALA A 84 -5.83 -11.97 -8.21
C ALA A 84 -5.15 -12.95 -7.25
N ASN A 85 -5.03 -14.22 -7.64
CA ASN A 85 -4.25 -15.23 -6.92
C ASN A 85 -2.75 -15.22 -7.29
N THR A 86 -2.31 -14.20 -8.01
CA THR A 86 -0.92 -13.88 -8.36
C THR A 86 -0.64 -12.41 -8.01
N ILE A 87 0.64 -12.04 -7.95
CA ILE A 87 1.03 -10.65 -7.73
C ILE A 87 0.79 -9.86 -9.02
N VAL A 88 -0.10 -8.87 -8.97
CA VAL A 88 -0.49 -8.02 -10.12
C VAL A 88 -0.25 -6.54 -9.87
N ILE A 89 0.12 -6.17 -8.65
CA ILE A 89 0.51 -4.80 -8.28
C ILE A 89 1.97 -4.54 -8.59
N SER A 90 2.29 -3.30 -8.97
CA SER A 90 3.66 -2.81 -9.16
C SER A 90 3.68 -1.30 -8.95
N GLY A 91 4.83 -0.76 -8.53
CA GLY A 91 4.98 0.69 -8.32
C GLY A 91 4.61 1.49 -9.57
N LEU A 92 5.05 1.02 -10.75
CA LEU A 92 4.72 1.62 -12.05
C LEU A 92 3.20 1.72 -12.30
N LYS A 93 2.44 0.70 -11.88
CA LYS A 93 1.00 0.64 -12.09
C LYS A 93 0.24 1.45 -11.04
N CYS A 94 0.56 1.25 -9.77
CA CYS A 94 -0.21 1.80 -8.67
C CYS A 94 0.11 3.28 -8.41
N CYS A 95 1.34 3.71 -8.72
CA CYS A 95 1.82 5.07 -8.46
C CYS A 95 1.80 5.96 -9.70
N LYS A 96 1.13 5.52 -10.79
CA LYS A 96 1.08 6.25 -12.07
C LYS A 96 0.49 7.66 -11.95
N GLY A 97 -0.48 7.84 -11.04
CA GLY A 97 -1.13 9.13 -10.80
C GLY A 97 -0.46 9.99 -9.73
N CYS A 98 0.68 9.56 -9.20
CA CYS A 98 1.36 10.26 -8.12
C CYS A 98 2.34 11.29 -8.70
N PRO A 99 2.37 12.52 -8.15
CA PRO A 99 3.28 13.55 -8.60
C PRO A 99 4.73 13.08 -8.42
N ALA A 100 5.46 13.02 -9.54
CA ALA A 100 6.92 13.00 -9.55
C ALA A 100 7.44 14.43 -9.32
N MET A 101 8.70 14.62 -8.90
CA MET A 101 9.28 15.96 -8.73
C MET A 101 8.95 16.85 -9.92
N SER A 102 8.49 18.08 -9.62
CA SER A 102 8.53 19.20 -10.55
C SER A 102 9.93 19.83 -10.52
#